data_AF-A0A850SWS7-F1
#
_entry.id   AF-A0A850SWS7-F1
#
_cell.length_a   1.000
_cell.length_b   1.000
_cell.length_c   1.000
_cell.angle_alpha   90.00
_cell.angle_beta   90.00
_cell.angle_gamma   90.00
#
_symmetry.space_group_name_H-M   'P 1'
#
loop_
_entity.id
_entity.type
_entity.pdbx_description
1 polymer ?
#
loop_
_entity_poly.entity_id
_entity_poly.type
_entity_poly.pdbx_seq_one_letter_code
_entity_poly.pdbx_strand_id
1 'polypeptide(L)'
;MEIAAAVETRRPIKETALEKLARETRIFFAAVARVTLLSGLLIPVLLASFLTIDVRLYGLDHFFSEPVLKPSKWLSYGYLLMAAGAPLVILIARRFGGEEASRVVTASWAAAAFAAFAGVSYLSPELESGDLPGVRYAVAFVASAILAQFGAAAIYDLTRGREAWWRAPFFAALGAGLIQSFIYFPVAYWTAVAPWMNWMVQDIALKSLFIVLFLGVYRVLMKRLKPRGGFGG
;
A
#
# COMPACT_ATOMS: atom_id res chain seq x y z
N MET A 1 -10.82 13.84 -50.06
CA MET A 1 -12.16 13.86 -49.44
C MET A 1 -11.95 13.74 -47.94
N GLU A 2 -11.83 14.85 -47.23
CA GLU A 2 -11.61 14.86 -45.78
C GLU A 2 -12.91 14.52 -45.06
N ILE A 3 -12.88 13.45 -44.26
CA ILE A 3 -13.98 13.07 -43.39
C ILE A 3 -13.81 13.89 -42.12
N ALA A 4 -14.53 15.01 -42.03
CA ALA A 4 -14.63 15.81 -40.82
C ALA A 4 -15.15 14.92 -39.68
N ALA A 5 -14.34 14.74 -38.64
CA ALA A 5 -14.74 14.03 -37.43
C ALA A 5 -15.93 14.77 -36.81
N ALA A 6 -17.10 14.13 -36.82
CA ALA A 6 -18.29 14.65 -36.17
C ALA A 6 -18.02 14.77 -34.67
N VAL A 7 -17.76 15.99 -34.20
CA VAL A 7 -17.71 16.31 -32.78
C VAL A 7 -19.13 16.12 -32.25
N GLU A 8 -19.36 14.98 -31.62
CA GLU A 8 -20.61 14.61 -30.98
C GLU A 8 -20.84 15.55 -29.78
N THR A 9 -21.36 16.73 -30.08
CA THR A 9 -21.80 17.73 -29.10
C THR A 9 -23.05 17.17 -28.42
N ARG A 10 -22.85 16.37 -27.37
CA ARG A 10 -23.95 15.93 -26.50
C ARG A 10 -24.70 17.17 -26.04
N ARG A 11 -25.95 17.32 -26.51
CA ARG A 11 -26.84 18.38 -26.05
C ARG A 11 -26.91 18.34 -24.52
N PRO A 12 -26.71 19.46 -23.82
CA PRO A 12 -26.84 19.49 -22.37
C PRO A 12 -28.27 19.05 -22.03
N ILE A 13 -28.38 17.93 -21.34
CA ILE A 13 -29.66 17.46 -20.79
C ILE A 13 -30.14 18.60 -19.88
N LYS A 14 -31.31 19.18 -20.18
CA LYS A 14 -31.93 20.19 -19.31
C LYS A 14 -32.38 19.48 -18.04
N GLU A 15 -31.47 19.37 -17.09
CA GLU A 15 -31.74 18.77 -15.79
C GLU A 15 -32.29 19.83 -14.84
N THR A 16 -33.30 19.46 -14.10
CA THR A 16 -33.76 20.25 -12.96
C THR A 16 -32.70 20.25 -11.86
N ALA A 17 -32.70 21.28 -11.00
CA ALA A 17 -31.77 21.36 -9.88
C ALA A 17 -31.86 20.13 -8.95
N LEU A 18 -33.07 19.57 -8.80
CA LEU A 18 -33.32 18.37 -8.00
C LEU A 18 -32.73 17.11 -8.65
N GLU A 19 -32.86 16.93 -9.96
CA GLU A 19 -32.26 15.80 -10.68
C GLU A 19 -30.73 15.85 -10.65
N LYS A 20 -30.16 17.05 -10.80
CA LYS A 20 -28.71 17.26 -10.66
C LYS A 20 -28.25 16.89 -9.25
N LEU A 21 -28.92 17.41 -8.21
CA LEU A 21 -28.60 17.09 -6.82
C LEU A 21 -28.68 15.58 -6.57
N ALA A 22 -29.79 14.93 -6.95
CA ALA A 22 -29.98 13.50 -6.77
C ALA A 22 -28.90 12.66 -7.45
N ARG A 23 -28.48 13.04 -8.67
CA ARG A 23 -27.37 12.38 -9.36
C ARG A 23 -26.05 12.55 -8.61
N GLU A 24 -25.68 13.77 -8.26
CA GLU A 24 -24.41 14.03 -7.55
C GLU A 24 -24.37 13.31 -6.21
N THR A 25 -25.48 13.33 -5.46
CA THR A 25 -25.64 12.57 -4.22
C THR A 25 -25.44 11.07 -4.44
N ARG A 26 -26.05 10.49 -5.48
CA ARG A 26 -25.89 9.07 -5.81
C ARG A 26 -24.44 8.72 -6.19
N ILE A 27 -23.77 9.57 -6.97
CA ILE A 27 -22.36 9.39 -7.35
C ILE A 27 -21.48 9.44 -6.10
N PHE A 28 -21.72 10.41 -5.22
CA PHE A 28 -21.00 10.57 -3.96
C PHE A 28 -21.13 9.32 -3.08
N PHE A 29 -22.36 8.87 -2.77
CA PHE A 29 -22.56 7.68 -1.94
C PHE A 29 -21.97 6.42 -2.58
N ALA A 30 -22.05 6.27 -3.91
CA ALA A 30 -21.43 5.16 -4.61
C ALA A 30 -19.89 5.20 -4.56
N ALA A 31 -19.29 6.39 -4.54
CA ALA A 31 -17.85 6.56 -4.36
C ALA A 31 -17.45 6.22 -2.91
N VAL A 32 -18.15 6.75 -1.92
CA VAL A 32 -17.92 6.46 -0.49
C VAL A 32 -18.04 4.95 -0.23
N ALA A 33 -19.13 4.31 -0.66
CA ALA A 33 -19.33 2.88 -0.46
C ALA A 33 -18.20 2.05 -1.09
N ARG A 34 -17.72 2.46 -2.27
CA ARG A 34 -16.60 1.78 -2.94
C ARG A 34 -15.30 1.93 -2.17
N VAL A 35 -14.95 3.15 -1.74
CA VAL A 35 -13.74 3.39 -0.96
C VAL A 35 -13.80 2.57 0.32
N THR A 36 -14.93 2.57 1.04
CA THR A 36 -15.12 1.75 2.25
C THR A 36 -14.91 0.27 1.97
N LEU A 37 -15.53 -0.28 0.92
CA LEU A 37 -15.38 -1.69 0.56
C LEU A 37 -13.94 -2.06 0.19
N LEU A 38 -13.24 -1.18 -0.54
CA LEU A 38 -11.85 -1.40 -0.93
C LEU A 38 -10.88 -1.24 0.25
N SER A 39 -11.14 -0.30 1.15
CA SER A 39 -10.40 -0.16 2.40
C SER A 39 -10.53 -1.40 3.27
N GLY A 40 -11.66 -2.12 3.20
CA GLY A 40 -11.83 -3.43 3.82
C GLY A 40 -10.80 -4.49 3.39
N LEU A 41 -10.08 -4.30 2.28
CA LEU A 41 -8.98 -5.17 1.86
C LEU A 41 -7.65 -4.79 2.51
N LEU A 42 -7.40 -3.50 2.72
CA LEU A 42 -6.13 -2.98 3.23
C LEU A 42 -6.12 -2.89 4.76
N ILE A 43 -7.25 -2.52 5.38
CA ILE A 43 -7.39 -2.41 6.84
C ILE A 43 -6.94 -3.69 7.58
N PRO A 44 -7.38 -4.91 7.20
CA PRO A 44 -6.93 -6.12 7.90
C PRO A 44 -5.42 -6.32 7.84
N VAL A 45 -4.79 -5.97 6.71
CA VAL A 45 -3.33 -6.04 6.56
C VAL A 45 -2.65 -5.03 7.48
N LEU A 46 -3.14 -3.79 7.54
CA LEU A 46 -2.58 -2.76 8.44
C LEU A 46 -2.72 -3.16 9.91
N LEU A 47 -3.90 -3.62 10.32
CA LEU A 47 -4.14 -4.05 11.70
C LEU A 47 -3.32 -5.28 12.07
N ALA A 48 -3.30 -6.31 11.22
CA ALA A 48 -2.47 -7.49 11.46
C ALA A 48 -0.98 -7.11 11.51
N SER A 49 -0.54 -6.14 10.70
CA SER A 49 0.83 -5.65 10.74
C SER A 49 1.16 -4.98 12.07
N PHE A 50 0.26 -4.18 12.62
CA PHE A 50 0.46 -3.56 13.93
C PHE A 50 0.42 -4.56 15.08
N LEU A 51 -0.52 -5.51 15.05
CA LEU A 51 -0.69 -6.52 16.09
C LEU A 51 0.45 -7.56 16.15
N THR A 52 1.30 -7.61 15.12
CA THR A 52 2.40 -8.59 15.03
C THR A 52 3.75 -7.93 14.78
N ILE A 53 3.87 -6.62 15.01
CA ILE A 53 5.09 -5.86 14.73
C ILE A 53 6.26 -6.25 15.63
N ASP A 54 5.97 -6.74 16.82
CA ASP A 54 6.87 -7.22 17.86
C ASP A 54 7.24 -8.71 17.68
N VAL A 55 6.41 -9.48 16.97
CA VAL A 55 6.64 -10.91 16.71
C VAL A 55 7.73 -11.09 15.65
N ARG A 56 8.93 -11.48 16.07
CA ARG A 56 10.10 -11.65 15.19
C ARG A 56 10.01 -12.89 14.30
N LEU A 57 10.47 -12.76 13.06
CA LEU A 57 10.52 -13.87 12.10
C LEU A 57 11.88 -14.59 12.17
N TYR A 58 11.95 -15.70 12.92
CA TYR A 58 13.18 -16.50 13.06
C TYR A 58 13.45 -17.45 11.88
N GLY A 59 12.46 -17.70 11.03
CA GLY A 59 12.54 -18.71 9.96
C GLY A 59 13.67 -18.48 8.96
N LEU A 60 14.16 -17.24 8.80
CA LEU A 60 15.25 -16.92 7.87
C LEU A 60 16.64 -16.92 8.53
N ASP A 61 16.72 -17.04 9.86
CA ASP A 61 17.99 -16.91 10.59
C ASP A 61 19.00 -18.01 10.25
N HIS A 62 18.53 -19.20 9.86
CA HIS A 62 19.37 -20.32 9.49
C HIS A 62 20.24 -20.07 8.25
N PHE A 63 19.90 -19.09 7.41
CA PHE A 63 20.71 -18.68 6.26
C PHE A 63 21.90 -17.78 6.64
N PHE A 64 21.98 -17.33 7.90
CA PHE A 64 22.98 -16.37 8.36
C PHE A 64 23.76 -16.92 9.56
N SER A 65 25.05 -17.19 9.34
CA SER A 65 25.96 -17.64 10.39
C SER A 65 26.24 -16.54 11.43
N GLU A 66 26.42 -15.31 10.96
CA GLU A 66 26.74 -14.16 11.82
C GLU A 66 25.51 -13.67 12.60
N PRO A 67 25.53 -13.67 13.95
CA PRO A 67 24.37 -13.30 14.77
C PRO A 67 23.83 -11.90 14.51
N VAL A 68 24.69 -10.97 14.13
CA VAL A 68 24.33 -9.56 13.90
C VAL A 68 23.61 -9.36 12.56
N LEU A 69 23.79 -10.28 11.62
CA LEU A 69 23.17 -10.23 10.29
C LEU A 69 21.84 -10.99 10.22
N LYS A 70 21.41 -11.66 11.30
CA LYS A 70 20.18 -12.45 11.32
C LYS A 70 18.94 -11.59 11.06
N PRO A 71 18.07 -11.97 10.09
CA PRO A 71 16.87 -11.20 9.78
C PRO A 71 15.94 -10.97 10.97
N SER A 72 15.85 -11.90 11.93
CA SER A 72 15.00 -11.73 13.13
C SER A 72 15.32 -10.48 13.97
N LYS A 73 16.49 -9.84 13.76
CA LYS A 73 16.87 -8.58 14.41
C LYS A 73 16.11 -7.36 13.90
N TRP A 74 15.57 -7.41 12.68
CA TRP A 74 14.86 -6.30 12.06
C TRP A 74 13.51 -6.71 11.46
N LEU A 75 13.37 -7.98 11.04
CA LEU A 75 12.21 -8.53 10.37
C LEU A 75 11.24 -9.16 11.38
N SER A 76 10.05 -8.58 11.45
CA SER A 76 8.90 -9.13 12.17
C SER A 76 7.81 -9.60 11.21
N TYR A 77 6.87 -10.40 11.71
CA TYR A 77 5.66 -10.75 10.97
C TYR A 77 4.89 -9.49 10.56
N GLY A 78 4.81 -8.50 11.44
CA GLY A 78 4.14 -7.25 11.12
C GLY A 78 4.80 -6.47 10.00
N TYR A 79 6.13 -6.42 10.00
CA TYR A 79 6.88 -5.81 8.90
C TYR A 79 6.69 -6.55 7.57
N LEU A 80 6.69 -7.89 7.62
CA LEU A 80 6.47 -8.73 6.47
C LEU A 80 5.05 -8.57 5.89
N LEU A 81 4.02 -8.56 6.76
CA LEU A 81 2.63 -8.35 6.36
C LEU A 81 2.43 -6.97 5.73
N MET A 82 3.10 -5.94 6.25
CA MET A 82 3.03 -4.59 5.70
C MET A 82 3.53 -4.53 4.25
N ALA A 83 4.45 -5.42 3.85
CA ALA A 83 4.91 -5.52 2.47
C ALA A 83 3.80 -5.92 1.48
N ALA A 84 2.70 -6.52 1.95
CA ALA A 84 1.52 -6.80 1.13
C ALA A 84 0.69 -5.55 0.80
N GLY A 85 0.88 -4.44 1.52
CA GLY A 85 0.14 -3.19 1.31
C GLY A 85 0.33 -2.62 -0.11
N ALA A 86 1.57 -2.49 -0.58
CA ALA A 86 1.84 -1.99 -1.93
C ALA A 86 1.25 -2.88 -3.05
N PRO A 87 1.41 -4.21 -3.04
CA PRO A 87 0.70 -5.13 -3.93
C PRO A 87 -0.83 -4.93 -3.98
N LEU A 88 -1.48 -4.76 -2.82
CA LEU A 88 -2.93 -4.52 -2.77
C LEU A 88 -3.30 -3.18 -3.42
N VAL A 89 -2.55 -2.12 -3.12
CA VAL A 89 -2.72 -0.80 -3.74
C VAL A 89 -2.56 -0.87 -5.26
N ILE A 90 -1.58 -1.63 -5.76
CA ILE A 90 -1.37 -1.85 -7.20
C ILE A 90 -2.58 -2.56 -7.84
N LEU A 91 -3.16 -3.57 -7.18
CA LEU A 91 -4.35 -4.27 -7.68
C LEU A 91 -5.59 -3.35 -7.71
N ILE A 92 -5.72 -2.46 -6.72
CA ILE A 92 -6.77 -1.43 -6.69
C ILE A 92 -6.54 -0.41 -7.82
N ALA A 93 -5.33 0.12 -7.94
CA ALA A 93 -4.94 1.08 -8.97
C ALA A 93 -5.16 0.52 -10.39
N ARG A 94 -4.89 -0.78 -10.59
CA ARG A 94 -5.20 -1.47 -11.85
C ARG A 94 -6.67 -1.35 -12.26
N ARG A 95 -7.59 -1.50 -11.31
CA ARG A 95 -9.03 -1.57 -11.61
C ARG A 95 -9.69 -0.18 -11.61
N PHE A 96 -9.27 0.69 -10.70
CA PHE A 96 -9.95 1.96 -10.41
C PHE A 96 -9.09 3.21 -10.63
N GLY A 97 -7.80 3.05 -10.90
CA GLY A 97 -6.83 4.14 -11.03
C GLY A 97 -6.15 4.51 -9.71
N GLY A 98 -5.01 5.20 -9.83
CA GLY A 98 -4.15 5.59 -8.71
C GLY A 98 -4.77 6.64 -7.81
N GLU A 99 -5.66 7.50 -8.32
CA GLU A 99 -6.41 8.45 -7.48
C GLU A 99 -7.34 7.70 -6.50
N GLU A 100 -8.13 6.76 -7.01
CA GLU A 100 -8.99 5.92 -6.16
C GLU A 100 -8.17 5.05 -5.23
N ALA A 101 -7.05 4.50 -5.69
CA ALA A 101 -6.15 3.74 -4.83
C ALA A 101 -5.58 4.60 -3.68
N SER A 102 -5.24 5.87 -3.97
CA SER A 102 -4.78 6.84 -2.98
C SER A 102 -5.87 7.18 -1.95
N ARG A 103 -7.13 7.32 -2.38
CA ARG A 103 -8.27 7.51 -1.46
C ARG A 103 -8.43 6.31 -0.52
N VAL A 104 -8.25 5.09 -1.03
CA VAL A 104 -8.29 3.86 -0.22
C VAL A 104 -7.13 3.82 0.78
N VAL A 105 -5.91 4.20 0.37
CA VAL A 105 -4.75 4.33 1.29
C VAL A 105 -5.10 5.28 2.43
N THR A 106 -5.54 6.50 2.12
CA THR A 106 -5.93 7.50 3.13
C THR A 106 -7.00 6.98 4.09
N ALA A 107 -8.09 6.42 3.55
CA ALA A 107 -9.19 5.91 4.36
C ALA A 107 -8.76 4.72 5.25
N SER A 108 -7.91 3.83 4.74
CA SER A 108 -7.42 2.67 5.48
C SER A 108 -6.48 3.08 6.61
N TRP A 109 -5.57 4.03 6.37
CA TRP A 109 -4.69 4.55 7.42
C TRP A 109 -5.43 5.37 8.46
N ALA A 110 -6.45 6.14 8.08
CA ALA A 110 -7.32 6.83 9.04
C ALA A 110 -8.04 5.82 9.96
N ALA A 111 -8.60 4.75 9.39
CA ALA A 111 -9.23 3.69 10.16
C ALA A 111 -8.23 2.93 11.06
N ALA A 112 -7.04 2.62 10.54
CA ALA A 112 -6.00 1.95 11.30
C ALA A 112 -5.45 2.83 12.45
N ALA A 113 -5.31 4.14 12.22
CA ALA A 113 -4.92 5.09 13.26
C ALA A 113 -5.98 5.18 14.37
N PHE A 114 -7.27 5.25 14.00
CA PHE A 114 -8.35 5.22 14.97
C PHE A 114 -8.37 3.91 15.77
N ALA A 115 -8.22 2.77 15.10
CA ALA A 115 -8.18 1.47 15.75
C ALA A 115 -6.97 1.31 16.67
N ALA A 116 -5.78 1.77 16.24
CA ALA A 116 -4.58 1.77 17.08
C ALA A 116 -4.75 2.66 18.31
N PHE A 117 -5.31 3.86 18.15
CA PHE A 117 -5.61 4.77 19.25
C PHE A 117 -6.61 4.16 20.24
N ALA A 118 -7.69 3.57 19.74
CA ALA A 118 -8.69 2.90 20.55
C ALA A 118 -8.09 1.69 21.30
N GLY A 119 -7.25 0.90 20.62
CA GLY A 119 -6.56 -0.25 21.23
C GLY A 119 -5.60 0.16 22.33
N VAL A 120 -4.76 1.18 22.10
CA VAL A 120 -3.84 1.71 23.12
C VAL A 120 -4.62 2.31 24.29
N SER A 121 -5.71 3.02 24.03
CA SER A 121 -6.56 3.62 25.07
C SER A 121 -7.25 2.55 25.93
N TYR A 122 -7.69 1.44 25.31
CA TYR A 122 -8.27 0.30 26.00
C TYR A 122 -7.24 -0.44 26.86
N LEU A 123 -6.04 -0.66 26.33
CA LEU A 123 -4.95 -1.37 27.02
C LEU A 123 -4.17 -0.48 27.99
N SER A 124 -4.34 0.85 27.96
CA SER A 124 -3.59 1.79 28.78
C SER A 124 -3.51 1.46 30.28
N PRO A 125 -4.55 0.87 30.93
CA PRO A 125 -4.43 0.48 32.33
C PRO A 125 -3.48 -0.70 32.58
N GLU A 126 -3.21 -1.52 31.56
CA GLU A 126 -2.41 -2.74 31.62
C GLU A 126 -0.99 -2.56 31.04
N LEU A 127 -0.75 -1.50 30.27
CA LEU A 127 0.53 -1.25 29.59
C LEU A 127 1.62 -0.80 30.58
N GLU A 128 2.74 -1.51 30.56
CA GLU A 128 3.96 -1.17 31.29
C GLU A 128 4.96 -0.38 30.42
N SER A 129 5.97 0.20 31.08
CA SER A 129 7.07 0.87 30.40
C SER A 129 7.90 -0.15 29.60
N GLY A 130 7.77 -0.12 28.27
CA GLY A 130 8.51 -1.00 27.36
C GLY A 130 7.64 -1.86 26.45
N ASP A 131 6.33 -1.94 26.73
CA ASP A 131 5.38 -2.74 25.94
C ASP A 131 5.11 -2.13 24.55
N LEU A 132 5.21 -0.80 24.44
CA LEU A 132 5.04 -0.09 23.18
C LEU A 132 6.38 0.07 22.45
N PRO A 133 6.38 -0.04 21.11
CA PRO A 133 7.57 0.27 20.32
C PRO A 133 7.95 1.74 20.53
N GLY A 134 9.26 2.01 20.53
CA GLY A 134 9.75 3.38 20.66
C GLY A 134 9.16 4.30 19.58
N VAL A 135 8.83 5.54 19.96
CA VAL A 135 8.16 6.53 19.08
C VAL A 135 8.84 6.65 17.72
N ARG A 136 10.17 6.69 17.71
CA ARG A 136 10.97 6.77 16.50
C ARG A 136 10.75 5.58 15.56
N TYR A 137 10.71 4.36 16.11
CA TYR A 137 10.43 3.15 15.34
C TYR A 137 9.01 3.20 14.77
N ALA A 138 8.03 3.56 15.59
CA ALA A 138 6.63 3.67 15.17
C ALA A 138 6.45 4.70 14.04
N VAL A 139 7.03 5.88 14.18
CA VAL A 139 7.01 6.93 13.15
C VAL A 139 7.70 6.46 11.88
N ALA A 140 8.90 5.86 11.99
CA ALA A 140 9.62 5.32 10.83
C ALA A 140 8.79 4.27 10.09
N PHE A 141 8.18 3.34 10.82
CA PHE A 141 7.37 2.26 10.27
C PHE A 141 6.12 2.79 9.56
N VAL A 142 5.34 3.64 10.24
CA VAL A 142 4.10 4.22 9.71
C VAL A 142 4.37 5.13 8.52
N ALA A 143 5.30 6.08 8.65
CA ALA A 143 5.57 7.06 7.60
C ALA A 143 6.13 6.39 6.34
N SER A 144 7.08 5.47 6.48
CA SER A 144 7.64 4.73 5.34
C SER A 144 6.58 3.89 4.63
N ALA A 145 5.69 3.22 5.36
CA ALA A 145 4.63 2.41 4.78
C ALA A 145 3.57 3.24 4.05
N ILE A 146 3.15 4.38 4.63
CA ILE A 146 2.23 5.32 3.97
C ILE A 146 2.82 5.81 2.65
N LEU A 147 4.06 6.32 2.69
CA LEU A 147 4.73 6.86 1.51
C LEU A 147 4.98 5.79 0.44
N ALA A 148 5.31 4.57 0.84
CA ALA A 148 5.44 3.44 -0.08
C ALA A 148 4.12 3.09 -0.77
N GLN A 149 2.99 3.13 -0.06
CA GLN A 149 1.67 2.83 -0.63
C GLN A 149 1.21 3.93 -1.59
N PHE A 150 1.40 5.21 -1.27
CA PHE A 150 1.17 6.30 -2.24
C PHE A 150 2.11 6.21 -3.44
N GLY A 151 3.39 5.89 -3.20
CA GLY A 151 4.37 5.63 -4.25
C GLY A 151 3.95 4.49 -5.18
N ALA A 152 3.40 3.40 -4.63
CA ALA A 152 2.87 2.29 -5.41
C ALA A 152 1.76 2.74 -6.35
N ALA A 153 0.79 3.52 -5.86
CA ALA A 153 -0.30 4.05 -6.68
C ALA A 153 0.20 5.00 -7.78
N ALA A 154 1.08 5.95 -7.42
CA ALA A 154 1.60 6.95 -8.35
C ALA A 154 2.47 6.32 -9.44
N ILE A 155 3.43 5.48 -9.06
CA ILE A 155 4.34 4.82 -10.00
C ILE A 155 3.56 3.87 -10.91
N TYR A 156 2.57 3.15 -10.38
CA TYR A 156 1.72 2.30 -11.21
C TYR A 156 0.96 3.12 -12.26
N ASP A 157 0.41 4.27 -11.89
CA ASP A 157 -0.33 5.14 -12.81
C ASP A 157 0.57 5.81 -13.85
N LEU A 158 1.83 6.07 -13.53
CA LEU A 158 2.84 6.57 -14.46
C LEU A 158 3.35 5.51 -15.42
N THR A 159 3.36 4.24 -15.00
CA THR A 159 3.95 3.13 -15.76
C THR A 159 2.92 2.23 -16.46
N ARG A 160 1.63 2.39 -16.17
CA ARG A 160 0.54 1.70 -16.88
C ARG A 160 0.42 2.22 -18.32
N GLY A 161 0.24 1.32 -19.28
CA GLY A 161 0.12 1.64 -20.70
C GLY A 161 0.12 0.39 -21.59
N ARG A 162 0.19 0.56 -22.91
CA ARG A 162 0.18 -0.52 -23.93
C ARG A 162 1.41 -1.45 -23.93
N GLU A 163 2.27 -1.32 -22.94
CA GLU A 163 3.52 -2.08 -22.84
C GLU A 163 3.29 -3.48 -22.23
N ALA A 164 4.38 -4.18 -21.94
CA ALA A 164 4.33 -5.50 -21.34
C ALA A 164 3.60 -5.48 -19.98
N TRP A 165 2.72 -6.46 -19.78
CA TRP A 165 1.81 -6.54 -18.62
C TRP A 165 2.50 -6.52 -17.26
N TRP A 166 3.77 -6.94 -17.19
CA TRP A 166 4.55 -7.02 -15.97
C TRP A 166 5.21 -5.69 -15.60
N ARG A 167 5.34 -4.74 -16.55
CA ARG A 167 6.15 -3.54 -16.37
C ARG A 167 5.60 -2.62 -15.29
N ALA A 168 4.32 -2.27 -15.39
CA ALA A 168 3.65 -1.41 -14.42
C ALA A 168 3.65 -1.99 -12.98
N PRO A 169 3.19 -3.23 -12.74
CA PRO A 169 3.22 -3.79 -11.38
C PRO A 169 4.64 -4.00 -10.85
N PHE A 170 5.62 -4.32 -11.70
CA PHE A 170 7.02 -4.47 -11.29
C PHE A 170 7.61 -3.16 -10.78
N PHE A 171 7.56 -2.09 -11.60
CA PHE A 171 8.15 -0.81 -11.22
C PHE A 171 7.41 -0.17 -10.05
N ALA A 172 6.09 -0.31 -9.98
CA ALA A 172 5.32 0.16 -8.83
C ALA A 172 5.71 -0.53 -7.53
N ALA A 173 5.84 -1.86 -7.54
CA ALA A 173 6.19 -2.62 -6.35
C ALA A 173 7.66 -2.41 -5.96
N LEU A 174 8.58 -2.32 -6.93
CA LEU A 174 9.98 -2.00 -6.70
C LEU A 174 10.13 -0.61 -6.10
N GLY A 175 9.52 0.40 -6.73
CA GLY A 175 9.58 1.78 -6.26
C GLY A 175 9.00 1.95 -4.86
N ALA A 176 7.84 1.33 -4.59
CA ALA A 176 7.25 1.30 -3.25
C ALA A 176 8.19 0.63 -2.22
N GLY A 177 8.79 -0.50 -2.58
CA GLY A 177 9.75 -1.20 -1.72
C GLY A 177 10.98 -0.37 -1.40
N LEU A 178 11.55 0.32 -2.40
CA LEU A 178 12.69 1.21 -2.21
C LEU A 178 12.32 2.43 -1.35
N ILE A 179 11.18 3.08 -1.62
CA ILE A 179 10.67 4.19 -0.78
C ILE A 179 10.57 3.74 0.67
N GLN A 180 9.97 2.57 0.92
CA GLN A 180 9.85 2.06 2.28
C GLN A 180 11.22 1.83 2.93
N SER A 181 12.13 1.15 2.24
CA SER A 181 13.42 0.73 2.77
C SER A 181 14.32 1.94 3.08
N PHE A 182 14.42 2.88 2.14
CA PHE A 182 15.26 4.06 2.27
C PHE A 182 14.73 5.09 3.26
N ILE A 183 13.46 5.02 3.65
CA ILE A 183 12.91 5.85 4.72
C ILE A 183 13.00 5.10 6.05
N TYR A 184 12.54 3.85 6.10
CA TYR A 184 12.44 3.08 7.32
C TYR A 184 13.79 2.88 8.01
N PHE A 185 14.79 2.34 7.31
CA PHE A 185 16.04 1.94 7.96
C PHE A 185 16.84 3.13 8.50
N PRO A 186 17.06 4.21 7.74
CA PRO A 186 17.73 5.39 8.29
C PRO A 186 16.92 6.00 9.44
N VAL A 187 15.61 6.22 9.26
CA VAL A 187 14.80 6.87 10.29
C VAL A 187 14.70 6.01 11.54
N ALA A 188 14.62 4.69 11.46
CA ALA A 188 14.55 3.82 12.65
C ALA A 188 15.91 3.61 13.34
N TYR A 189 17.00 3.48 12.57
CA TYR A 189 18.27 2.93 13.08
C TYR A 189 19.49 3.85 12.97
N TRP A 190 19.38 5.10 12.49
CA TRP A 190 20.55 6.00 12.32
C TRP A 190 21.48 6.11 13.54
N THR A 191 20.94 6.06 14.76
CA THR A 191 21.72 6.19 16.00
C THR A 191 22.01 4.84 16.66
N ALA A 192 21.59 3.74 16.05
CA ALA A 192 21.77 2.41 16.60
C ALA A 192 23.16 1.88 16.25
N VAL A 193 23.80 1.22 17.21
CA VAL A 193 25.04 0.45 17.00
C VAL A 193 24.67 -0.90 16.40
N ALA A 194 24.16 -0.88 15.17
CA ALA A 194 23.65 -2.05 14.46
C ALA A 194 23.98 -1.96 12.95
N PRO A 195 24.15 -3.09 12.24
CA PRO A 195 24.47 -3.08 10.81
C PRO A 195 23.21 -2.85 9.95
N TRP A 196 22.48 -1.76 10.23
CA TRP A 196 21.19 -1.48 9.61
C TRP A 196 21.27 -1.30 8.09
N MET A 197 22.43 -0.91 7.55
CA MET A 197 22.66 -0.87 6.10
C MET A 197 22.61 -2.28 5.49
N ASN A 198 23.18 -3.28 6.17
CA ASN A 198 23.12 -4.67 5.72
C ASN A 198 21.68 -5.20 5.81
N TRP A 199 20.96 -4.85 6.87
CA TRP A 199 19.54 -5.19 7.02
C TRP A 199 18.68 -4.56 5.92
N MET A 200 18.95 -3.31 5.54
CA MET A 200 18.27 -2.66 4.41
C MET A 200 18.52 -3.39 3.08
N VAL A 201 19.75 -3.85 2.83
CA VAL A 201 20.07 -4.65 1.63
C VAL A 201 19.32 -5.98 1.65
N GLN A 202 19.27 -6.67 2.80
CA GLN A 202 18.49 -7.90 2.97
C GLN A 202 17.01 -7.67 2.70
N ASP A 203 16.47 -6.56 3.19
CA ASP A 203 15.08 -6.16 2.98
C ASP A 203 14.76 -5.92 1.50
N ILE A 204 15.60 -5.16 0.78
CA ILE A 204 15.43 -4.93 -0.66
C ILE A 204 15.51 -6.25 -1.43
N ALA A 205 16.42 -7.16 -1.05
CA ALA A 205 16.52 -8.48 -1.68
C ALA A 205 15.26 -9.33 -1.44
N LEU A 206 14.76 -9.35 -0.21
CA LEU A 206 13.53 -10.07 0.15
C LEU A 206 12.31 -9.51 -0.59
N LYS A 207 12.16 -8.18 -0.64
CA LYS A 207 11.11 -7.50 -1.40
C LYS A 207 11.22 -7.80 -2.90
N SER A 208 12.43 -7.87 -3.46
CA SER A 208 12.64 -8.25 -4.86
C SER A 208 12.12 -9.66 -5.16
N LEU A 209 12.34 -10.62 -4.26
CA LEU A 209 11.75 -11.96 -4.36
C LEU A 209 10.21 -11.92 -4.30
N PHE A 210 9.65 -11.14 -3.37
CA PHE A 210 8.19 -10.96 -3.28
C PHE A 210 7.58 -10.33 -4.53
N ILE A 211 8.29 -9.40 -5.18
CA ILE A 211 7.84 -8.80 -6.43
C ILE A 211 7.70 -9.88 -7.51
N VAL A 212 8.66 -10.79 -7.65
CA VAL A 212 8.57 -11.89 -8.62
C VAL A 212 7.35 -12.78 -8.36
N LEU A 213 7.10 -13.13 -7.09
CA LEU A 213 5.92 -13.91 -6.71
C LEU A 213 4.62 -13.14 -6.99
N PHE A 214 4.60 -11.84 -6.66
CA PHE A 214 3.47 -10.96 -6.90
C PHE A 214 3.16 -10.82 -8.39
N LEU A 215 4.16 -10.78 -9.28
CA LEU A 215 3.91 -10.75 -10.72
C LEU A 215 3.13 -11.98 -11.21
N GLY A 216 3.41 -13.16 -10.64
CA GLY A 216 2.63 -14.38 -10.88
C GLY A 216 1.17 -14.22 -10.47
N VAL A 217 0.93 -13.76 -9.23
CA VAL A 217 -0.41 -13.50 -8.70
C VAL A 217 -1.14 -12.45 -9.53
N TYR A 218 -0.47 -11.35 -9.85
CA TYR A 218 -0.98 -10.25 -10.66
C TYR A 218 -1.43 -10.77 -12.03
N ARG A 219 -0.61 -11.59 -12.70
CA ARG A 219 -0.94 -12.18 -14.01
C ARG A 219 -2.22 -12.99 -13.98
N VAL A 220 -2.43 -13.80 -12.94
CA VAL A 220 -3.65 -14.60 -12.75
C VAL A 220 -4.86 -13.68 -12.54
N LEU A 221 -4.71 -12.62 -11.73
CA LEU A 221 -5.79 -11.70 -11.39
C LEU A 221 -6.15 -10.72 -12.52
N MET A 222 -5.25 -10.46 -13.47
CA MET A 222 -5.46 -9.51 -14.58
C MET A 222 -6.78 -9.72 -15.32
N LYS A 223 -7.20 -10.98 -15.53
CA LYS A 223 -8.43 -11.32 -16.25
C LYS A 223 -9.69 -10.90 -15.49
N ARG A 224 -9.64 -10.92 -14.16
CA ARG A 224 -10.74 -10.55 -13.26
C ARG A 224 -10.73 -9.05 -12.94
N LEU A 225 -9.54 -8.46 -12.83
CA LEU A 225 -9.33 -7.04 -12.56
C LEU A 225 -9.13 -6.26 -13.87
N LYS A 226 -10.18 -6.23 -14.70
CA LYS A 226 -10.20 -5.38 -15.89
C LYS A 226 -10.29 -3.91 -15.47
N PRO A 227 -9.46 -3.01 -16.04
CA PRO A 227 -9.57 -1.59 -15.79
C PRO A 227 -10.97 -1.08 -16.12
N ARG A 228 -11.54 -0.23 -15.27
CA ARG A 228 -12.76 0.51 -15.62
C ARG A 228 -12.44 1.56 -16.69
N GLY A 229 -13.45 1.90 -17.52
CA GLY A 229 -13.27 2.75 -18.70
C GLY A 229 -12.45 4.02 -18.41
N GLY A 230 -11.46 4.29 -19.26
CA GLY A 230 -10.49 5.39 -19.09
C GLY A 230 -9.18 5.02 -18.39
N PHE A 231 -9.11 3.87 -17.69
CA PHE A 231 -7.91 3.43 -16.96
C PHE A 231 -7.15 2.25 -17.62
N GLY A 232 -7.50 1.94 -18.87
CA GLY A 232 -7.00 0.76 -19.59
C GLY A 232 -5.56 0.84 -20.10
N GLY A 233 -5.04 2.05 -20.30
CA GLY A 233 -3.87 2.26 -21.18
C GLY A 233 -4.18 2.06 -22.65
#